data_AF-A0A952B6X1-F1
#
_entry.id   AF-A0A952B6X1-F1
#
_cell.length_a   1.000
_cell.length_b   1.000
_cell.length_c   1.000
_cell.angle_alpha   90.00
_cell.angle_beta   90.00
_cell.angle_gamma   90.00
#
_symmetry.space_group_name_H-M   'P 1'
#
loop_
_entity.id
_entity.type
_entity.pdbx_description
1 polymer ?
#
loop_
_entity_poly.entity_id
_entity_poly.type
_entity_poly.pdbx_seq_one_letter_code
_entity_poly.pdbx_strand_id
1 'polypeptide(L)'
;MSNHPTLRSKAWAFIRHNSGIIISLLMVPVFLIYAYGCQSTVVSLVNSDLKVTRAEFTLEVEHFLAAAELKYSDLDRQDLARNTIFNSLAEVAQGKVPDLPGVMLLIGNILGLGAIVDNVRKRTHINTLKSFVPDNKAKS
;
A
#
# COMPACT_ATOMS: atom_id res chain seq x y z
N MET A 1 -49.03 -52.90 -40.06
CA MET A 1 -47.99 -51.86 -40.02
C MET A 1 -47.65 -51.55 -38.57
N SER A 2 -46.53 -52.06 -38.07
CA SER A 2 -46.06 -51.81 -36.71
C SER A 2 -45.39 -50.44 -36.64
N ASN A 3 -46.03 -49.48 -35.95
CA ASN A 3 -45.43 -48.18 -35.68
C ASN A 3 -44.31 -48.36 -34.64
N HIS A 4 -43.06 -48.47 -35.11
CA HIS A 4 -41.92 -48.44 -34.21
C HIS A 4 -41.82 -47.05 -33.56
N PRO A 5 -41.83 -46.97 -32.22
CA PRO A 5 -41.69 -45.69 -31.53
C PRO A 5 -40.33 -45.08 -31.87
N THR A 6 -40.36 -43.91 -32.51
CA THR A 6 -39.17 -43.14 -32.87
C THR A 6 -38.34 -42.80 -31.63
N LEU A 7 -37.01 -42.79 -31.74
CA LEU A 7 -36.09 -42.48 -30.63
C LEU A 7 -36.46 -41.20 -29.87
N ARG A 8 -36.99 -40.20 -30.58
CA ARG A 8 -37.43 -38.91 -30.04
C ARG A 8 -38.55 -39.05 -28.99
N SER A 9 -39.53 -39.93 -29.20
CA SER A 9 -40.64 -40.09 -28.25
C SER A 9 -40.21 -40.76 -26.95
N LYS A 10 -39.28 -41.72 -27.04
CA LYS A 10 -38.67 -42.37 -25.87
C LYS A 10 -37.83 -41.38 -25.06
N ALA A 11 -37.03 -40.55 -25.72
CA ALA A 11 -36.26 -39.50 -25.07
C ALA A 11 -37.16 -38.50 -24.33
N TRP A 12 -38.27 -38.08 -24.96
CA TRP A 12 -39.21 -37.14 -24.34
C TRP A 12 -39.93 -37.73 -23.12
N ALA A 13 -40.36 -38.99 -23.20
CA ALA A 13 -40.96 -39.69 -22.07
C ALA A 13 -39.97 -39.84 -20.90
N PHE A 14 -38.70 -40.15 -21.20
CA PHE A 14 -37.64 -40.24 -20.19
C PHE A 14 -37.38 -38.89 -19.51
N ILE A 15 -37.27 -37.80 -20.28
CA ILE A 15 -37.08 -36.43 -19.75
C ILE A 15 -38.26 -36.04 -18.85
N ARG A 16 -39.50 -36.32 -19.27
CA ARG A 16 -40.69 -35.99 -18.47
C ARG A 16 -40.78 -36.80 -17.18
N HIS A 17 -40.33 -38.06 -17.19
CA HIS A 17 -40.31 -38.92 -16.01
C HIS A 17 -39.22 -38.49 -14.99
N ASN A 18 -38.09 -37.97 -15.48
CA ASN A 18 -36.94 -37.57 -14.65
C ASN A 18 -36.75 -36.04 -14.57
N SER A 19 -37.80 -35.26 -14.80
CA SER A 19 -37.71 -33.80 -14.92
C SER A 19 -37.12 -33.15 -13.67
N GLY A 20 -37.45 -33.64 -12.47
CA GLY A 20 -36.88 -33.14 -11.21
C GLY A 20 -35.37 -33.32 -11.11
N ILE A 21 -34.83 -34.46 -11.56
CA ILE A 21 -33.38 -34.74 -11.53
C ILE A 21 -32.65 -33.86 -12.54
N ILE A 22 -33.22 -33.68 -13.74
CA ILE A 22 -32.61 -32.85 -14.78
C ILE A 22 -32.59 -31.37 -14.34
N ILE A 23 -33.68 -30.89 -13.74
CA ILE A 23 -33.77 -29.51 -13.24
C ILE A 23 -32.76 -29.30 -12.09
N SER A 24 -32.66 -30.22 -11.14
CA SER A 24 -31.70 -30.10 -10.04
C SER A 24 -30.25 -30.16 -10.55
N LEU A 25 -29.95 -31.05 -11.50
CA LEU A 25 -28.64 -31.15 -12.14
C LEU A 25 -28.23 -29.86 -12.85
N LEU A 26 -29.18 -29.11 -13.42
CA LEU A 26 -28.93 -27.80 -14.04
C LEU A 26 -28.86 -26.66 -13.02
N MET A 27 -29.64 -26.71 -11.93
CA MET A 27 -29.63 -25.66 -10.91
C MET A 27 -28.36 -25.65 -10.05
N VAL A 28 -27.79 -26.83 -9.74
CA VAL A 28 -26.55 -26.95 -8.96
C VAL A 28 -25.38 -26.14 -9.56
N PRO A 29 -25.00 -26.30 -10.84
CA PRO A 29 -23.89 -25.54 -11.40
C PRO A 29 -24.19 -24.04 -11.48
N VAL A 30 -25.45 -23.64 -11.74
CA VAL A 30 -25.83 -22.21 -11.72
C VAL A 30 -25.63 -21.63 -10.33
N PHE A 31 -26.06 -22.35 -9.28
CA PHE A 31 -25.87 -21.92 -7.90
C PHE A 31 -24.39 -21.88 -7.50
N LEU A 32 -23.59 -22.86 -7.93
CA LEU A 32 -22.15 -22.85 -7.69
C LEU A 32 -21.49 -21.64 -8.37
N ILE A 33 -21.79 -21.36 -9.64
CA ILE A 33 -21.26 -20.19 -10.33
C ILE A 33 -21.68 -18.89 -9.61
N TYR A 34 -22.92 -18.81 -9.16
CA TYR A 34 -23.40 -17.66 -8.39
C TYR A 34 -22.67 -17.51 -7.04
N ALA A 35 -22.51 -18.61 -6.30
CA ALA A 35 -21.85 -18.61 -4.99
C ALA A 35 -20.36 -18.28 -5.10
N TYR A 36 -19.67 -18.80 -6.12
CA TYR A 36 -18.25 -18.50 -6.36
C TYR A 36 -18.02 -17.13 -7.02
N GLY A 37 -18.99 -16.62 -7.80
CA GLY A 37 -18.88 -15.32 -8.46
C GLY A 37 -19.19 -14.13 -7.55
N CYS A 38 -19.96 -14.33 -6.49
CA CYS A 38 -20.29 -13.27 -5.54
C CYS A 38 -19.21 -13.13 -4.46
N GLN A 39 -18.05 -12.58 -4.83
CA GLN A 39 -17.00 -12.27 -3.88
C GLN A 39 -17.37 -11.01 -3.08
N SER A 40 -17.26 -11.06 -1.75
CA SER A 40 -17.47 -9.89 -0.89
C SER A 40 -16.43 -8.81 -1.19
N THR A 41 -16.89 -7.60 -1.52
CA THR A 41 -16.04 -6.43 -1.77
C THR A 41 -16.25 -5.36 -0.71
N VAL A 42 -15.20 -4.65 -0.33
CA VAL A 42 -15.22 -3.51 0.60
C VAL A 42 -14.59 -2.28 -0.03
N VAL A 43 -14.85 -1.09 0.50
CA VAL A 43 -14.23 0.16 0.00
C VAL A 43 -12.75 0.16 0.40
N SER A 44 -11.86 0.55 -0.52
CA SER A 44 -10.41 0.66 -0.29
C SER A 44 -10.08 1.73 0.76
N LEU A 45 -8.97 1.53 1.49
CA LEU A 45 -8.46 2.50 2.47
C LEU A 45 -7.72 3.66 1.80
N VAL A 46 -7.13 3.41 0.63
CA VAL A 46 -6.35 4.41 -0.12
C VAL A 46 -7.28 5.28 -0.97
N ASN A 47 -8.24 4.65 -1.65
CA ASN A 47 -9.11 5.30 -2.62
C ASN A 47 -10.57 4.98 -2.29
N SER A 48 -11.33 5.96 -1.80
CA SER A 48 -12.75 5.80 -1.45
C SER A 48 -13.64 5.39 -2.63
N ASP A 49 -13.18 5.63 -3.87
CA ASP A 49 -13.95 5.37 -5.08
C ASP A 49 -13.81 3.93 -5.59
N LEU A 50 -12.88 3.15 -5.04
CA LEU A 50 -12.60 1.78 -5.46
C LEU A 50 -13.12 0.76 -4.45
N LYS A 51 -13.79 -0.29 -4.95
CA LYS A 51 -14.16 -1.47 -4.17
C LYS A 51 -13.13 -2.57 -4.43
N VAL A 52 -12.53 -3.07 -3.37
CA VAL A 52 -11.50 -4.10 -3.40
C VAL A 52 -12.03 -5.40 -2.81
N THR A 53 -11.48 -6.51 -3.29
CA THR A 53 -11.77 -7.83 -2.74
C THR A 53 -11.10 -8.02 -1.39
N ARG A 54 -11.52 -9.04 -0.63
CA ARG A 54 -10.90 -9.36 0.67
C ARG A 54 -9.38 -9.57 0.59
N ALA A 55 -8.90 -10.23 -0.46
CA ALA A 55 -7.47 -10.52 -0.61
C ALA A 55 -6.66 -9.25 -0.87
N GLU A 56 -7.17 -8.37 -1.73
CA GLU A 56 -6.57 -7.06 -2.00
C GLU A 56 -6.59 -6.15 -0.77
N PHE A 57 -7.71 -6.15 -0.04
CA PHE A 57 -7.82 -5.38 1.21
C PHE A 57 -6.78 -5.80 2.26
N THR A 58 -6.50 -7.09 2.40
CA THR A 58 -5.43 -7.56 3.31
C THR A 58 -4.07 -7.01 2.92
N LEU A 59 -3.75 -6.99 1.62
CA LEU A 59 -2.49 -6.44 1.12
C LEU A 59 -2.38 -4.93 1.38
N GLU A 60 -3.49 -4.18 1.21
CA GLU A 60 -3.51 -2.75 1.55
C GLU A 60 -3.23 -2.52 3.04
N VAL A 61 -3.85 -3.29 3.93
CA VAL A 61 -3.66 -3.18 5.37
C VAL A 61 -2.22 -3.48 5.78
N GLU A 62 -1.62 -4.56 5.24
CA GLU A 62 -0.23 -4.91 5.50
C GLU A 62 0.73 -3.81 5.02
N HIS A 63 0.46 -3.22 3.86
CA HIS A 63 1.25 -2.10 3.34
C HIS A 63 1.19 -0.88 4.27
N PHE A 64 0.00 -0.51 4.74
CA PHE A 64 -0.16 0.59 5.69
C PHE A 64 0.50 0.33 7.03
N LEU A 65 0.43 -0.91 7.53
CA LEU A 65 1.06 -1.27 8.79
C LEU A 65 2.59 -1.15 8.70
N ALA A 66 3.20 -1.67 7.63
CA ALA A 66 4.64 -1.55 7.39
C ALA A 66 5.07 -0.08 7.24
N ALA A 67 4.27 0.74 6.54
CA ALA A 67 4.54 2.17 6.42
C ALA A 67 4.44 2.88 7.78
N ALA A 68 3.45 2.52 8.61
CA ALA A 68 3.27 3.07 9.94
C ALA A 68 4.44 2.72 10.86
N GLU A 69 4.90 1.46 10.87
CA GLU A 69 6.06 1.02 11.66
C GLU A 69 7.33 1.81 11.33
N LEU A 70 7.59 2.07 10.04
CA LEU A 70 8.73 2.87 9.63
C LEU A 70 8.63 4.30 10.16
N LYS A 71 7.43 4.91 10.09
CA LYS A 71 7.19 6.25 10.65
C LYS A 71 7.36 6.28 12.17
N TYR A 72 6.86 5.29 12.90
CA TYR A 72 7.07 5.21 14.35
C TYR A 72 8.55 5.10 14.69
N SER A 73 9.33 4.32 13.95
CA SER A 73 10.79 4.23 14.18
C SER A 73 11.52 5.57 13.98
N ASP A 74 11.06 6.40 13.04
CA ASP A 74 11.60 7.75 12.83
C ASP A 74 11.16 8.73 13.92
N LEU A 75 9.93 8.60 14.46
CA LEU A 75 9.48 9.36 15.61
C LEU A 75 10.29 9.02 16.86
N ASP A 76 10.52 7.72 17.12
CA ASP A 76 11.30 7.26 18.28
C ASP A 76 12.74 7.83 18.26
N ARG A 77 13.35 7.91 17.08
CA ARG A 77 14.67 8.54 16.89
C ARG A 77 14.65 10.03 17.20
N GLN A 78 13.59 10.73 16.80
CA GLN A 78 13.42 12.15 17.09
C GLN A 78 13.22 12.40 18.58
N ASP A 79 12.43 11.56 19.25
CA ASP A 79 12.20 11.66 20.69
C ASP A 79 13.47 11.33 21.48
N LEU A 80 14.26 10.34 21.04
CA LEU A 80 15.57 10.06 21.63
C LEU A 80 16.51 11.26 21.48
N ALA A 81 16.64 11.81 20.27
CA ALA A 81 17.47 12.99 20.03
C ALA A 81 17.01 14.18 20.89
N ARG A 82 15.70 14.43 20.95
CA ARG A 82 15.10 15.47 21.78
C ARG A 82 15.46 15.28 23.25
N ASN A 83 15.29 14.08 23.78
CA ASN A 83 15.61 13.76 25.17
C ASN A 83 17.11 13.94 25.46
N THR A 84 17.99 13.54 24.55
CA THR A 84 19.44 13.79 24.73
C THR A 84 19.77 15.27 24.80
N ILE A 85 19.18 16.11 23.94
CA ILE A 85 19.37 17.56 23.96
C ILE A 85 18.84 18.17 25.26
N PHE A 86 17.64 17.79 25.68
CA PHE A 86 17.04 18.30 26.92
C PHE A 86 17.85 17.89 28.16
N ASN A 87 18.32 16.64 28.22
CA ASN A 87 19.15 16.17 29.32
C ASN A 87 20.49 16.92 29.37
N SER A 88 21.17 17.09 28.23
CA SER A 88 22.40 17.88 28.17
C SER A 88 22.17 19.34 28.57
N LEU A 89 21.07 19.96 28.15
CA LEU A 89 20.74 21.34 28.51
C LEU A 89 20.41 21.47 29.99
N ALA A 90 19.69 20.50 30.57
CA ALA A 90 19.39 20.48 32.00
C ALA A 90 20.65 20.33 32.86
N GLU A 91 21.62 19.53 32.44
CA GLU A 91 22.92 19.39 33.11
C GLU A 91 23.70 20.72 33.11
N VAL A 92 23.73 21.43 31.97
CA VAL A 92 24.35 22.76 31.85
C VAL A 92 23.67 23.75 32.80
N ALA A 93 22.33 23.77 32.81
CA ALA A 93 21.56 24.70 33.64
C ALA A 93 21.76 24.47 35.15
N GLN A 94 22.05 23.23 35.57
CA GLN A 94 22.38 22.88 36.95
C GLN A 94 23.82 23.27 37.36
N GLY A 95 24.59 23.91 36.47
CA GLY A 95 25.95 24.35 36.75
C GLY A 95 26.98 23.23 36.73
N LYS A 96 26.64 22.03 36.24
CA LYS A 96 27.64 21.02 35.89
C LYS A 96 28.34 21.48 34.63
N VAL A 97 29.68 21.46 34.64
CA VAL A 97 30.49 21.80 33.46
C VAL A 97 30.04 20.87 32.33
N PRO A 98 29.55 21.41 31.20
CA PRO A 98 29.07 20.57 30.11
C PRO A 98 30.19 19.67 29.64
N ASP A 99 29.90 18.37 29.53
CA ASP A 99 30.85 17.42 29.00
C ASP A 99 31.16 17.84 27.55
N LEU A 100 32.42 18.17 27.28
CA LEU A 100 32.91 18.71 26.00
C LEU A 100 32.42 17.91 24.77
N PRO A 101 32.27 16.56 24.83
CA PRO A 101 31.71 15.78 23.74
C PRO A 101 30.26 16.15 23.41
N GLY A 102 29.41 16.42 24.40
CA GLY A 102 27.99 16.74 24.20
C GLY A 102 27.78 18.07 23.48
N VAL A 103 28.60 19.07 23.80
CA VAL A 103 28.60 20.38 23.11
C VAL A 103 29.08 20.24 21.67
N MET A 104 30.15 19.47 21.43
CA MET A 104 30.63 19.17 20.07
C MET A 104 29.59 18.44 19.23
N LEU A 105 28.84 17.51 19.83
CA LEU A 105 27.79 16.77 19.14
C LEU A 105 26.60 17.67 18.80
N LEU A 106 26.26 18.62 19.68
CA LEU A 106 25.21 19.61 19.44
C LEU A 106 25.61 20.61 18.35
N ILE A 107 26.83 21.16 18.39
CA ILE A 107 27.38 22.03 17.35
C ILE A 107 27.48 21.27 16.02
N GLY A 108 27.93 20.01 16.06
CA GLY A 108 28.01 19.13 14.89
C GLY A 108 26.65 18.86 14.24
N ASN A 109 25.61 18.61 15.04
CA ASN A 109 24.25 18.43 14.54
C ASN A 109 23.66 19.71 13.93
N ILE A 110 23.89 20.88 14.55
CA ILE A 110 23.42 22.18 14.03
C ILE A 110 24.13 22.50 12.70
N LEU A 111 25.45 22.37 12.65
CA LEU A 111 26.23 22.62 11.44
C LEU A 111 25.94 21.59 10.35
N GLY A 112 25.76 20.31 10.72
CA GLY A 112 25.42 19.22 9.81
C GLY A 112 24.07 19.42 9.14
N LEU A 113 23.04 19.79 9.91
CA LEU A 113 21.72 20.16 9.35
C LEU A 113 21.82 21.39 8.44
N GLY A 114 22.58 22.41 8.83
CA GLY A 114 22.84 23.59 7.99
C GLY A 114 23.48 23.25 6.65
N ALA A 115 24.46 22.35 6.63
CA ALA A 115 25.15 21.91 5.42
C ALA A 115 24.25 21.06 4.49
N ILE A 116 23.35 20.24 5.06
CA ILE A 116 22.37 19.47 4.29
C ILE A 116 21.36 20.42 3.62
N VAL A 117 20.82 21.40 4.36
CA VAL A 117 19.88 22.38 3.82
C VAL A 117 20.53 23.23 2.72
N ASP A 118 21.78 23.65 2.88
CA ASP A 118 22.51 24.40 1.85
C ASP A 118 22.73 23.56 0.58
N ASN A 119 23.05 22.27 0.72
CA ASN A 119 23.19 21.36 -0.41
C ASN A 119 21.87 21.09 -1.15
N VAL A 120 20.75 20.97 -0.44
CA VAL A 120 19.42 20.83 -1.05
C VAL A 120 19.06 22.10 -1.82
N ARG A 121 19.26 23.27 -1.21
CA ARG A 121 18.98 24.57 -1.86
C ARG A 121 19.81 24.77 -3.13
N LYS A 122 21.10 24.43 -3.12
CA LYS A 122 21.97 24.50 -4.31
C LYS A 122 21.50 23.56 -5.43
N ARG A 123 21.05 22.35 -5.10
CA ARG A 123 20.50 21.41 -6.10
C ARG A 123 19.23 21.94 -6.76
N THR A 124 18.35 22.58 -6.01
CA THR A 124 17.14 23.20 -6.56
C THR A 124 17.50 24.30 -7.56
N HIS A 125 18.40 25.22 -7.19
CA HIS A 125 18.84 26.29 -8.10
C HIS A 125 19.53 25.77 -9.38
N ILE A 126 20.35 24.72 -9.29
CA ILE A 126 21.03 24.14 -10.47
C ILE A 126 20.02 23.46 -11.41
N ASN A 127 19.02 22.75 -10.88
CA ASN A 127 17.99 22.14 -11.71
C ASN A 127 17.11 23.19 -12.39
N THR A 128 16.80 24.28 -11.69
CA THR A 128 16.11 25.43 -12.28
C THR A 128 16.94 26.05 -13.42
N LEU A 129 18.25 26.27 -13.23
CA LEU A 129 19.12 26.82 -14.28
C LEU A 129 19.26 25.91 -15.50
N LYS A 130 19.34 24.58 -15.30
CA LYS A 130 19.38 23.61 -16.41
C LYS A 130 18.09 23.62 -17.24
N SER A 131 16.93 23.86 -16.63
CA SER A 131 15.67 23.99 -17.38
C SER A 131 15.59 25.26 -18.25
N PHE A 132 16.46 26.25 -18.04
CA PHE A 132 16.53 27.48 -18.83
C PHE A 132 17.64 27.49 -19.90
N VAL A 133 18.52 26.50 -19.92
CA VAL A 133 19.54 26.36 -20.98
C VAL A 133 19.01 25.36 -22.01
N PRO A 134 18.54 25.79 -23.19
CA PRO A 134 18.11 24.87 -24.25
C PRO A 134 19.31 24.02 -24.70
N ASP A 135 19.16 22.70 -24.60
CA ASP A 135 20.10 21.68 -25.09
C ASP A 135 20.25 21.79 -26.62
N ASN A 136 21.16 22.66 -27.05
CA ASN A 136 21.46 22.89 -28.47
C ASN A 136 22.89 22.49 -28.84
N LYS A 137 23.51 21.58 -28.07
CA LYS A 137 24.86 21.07 -28.35
C LYS A 137 24.98 19.56 -28.11
N ALA A 138 24.29 18.76 -28.93
CA ALA A 138 24.59 17.33 -29.05
C ALA A 138 24.19 16.76 -30.43
N LYS A 139 24.53 17.46 -31.52
CA LYS A 139 24.62 16.90 -32.88
C LYS A 139 25.68 17.65 -33.68
N SER A 140 26.95 17.29 -33.50
CA SER A 140 27.99 17.48 -34.53
C SER A 140 28.98 16.33 -34.44
#